data_AF-A0AA36EDR3-F1
#
_entry.id   AF-A0AA36EDR3-F1
#
_cell.length_a   1.000
_cell.length_b   1.000
_cell.length_c   1.000
_cell.angle_alpha   90.00
_cell.angle_beta   90.00
_cell.angle_gamma   90.00
#
_symmetry.space_group_name_H-M   'P 1'
#
loop_
_entity.id
_entity.type
_entity.pdbx_description
1 polymer ?
#
loop_
_entity_poly.entity_id
_entity_poly.type
_entity_poly.pdbx_seq_one_letter_code
_entity_poly.pdbx_strand_id
1 'polypeptide(L)'
;MSFHNSACQHAAPTFVNLMNAGILRHATHNKNMTIQTRNHPLPITGSQRLQREDLDAFSVAIVVSIAFSFTPASFAIAIMKTRLRAMVAGDEFRIRRRRNKDATIVKV
;
A
#
# COMPACT_ATOMS: atom_id res chain seq x y z
N MET A 1 25.90 31.74 5.73
CA MET A 1 24.87 30.78 6.21
C MET A 1 23.55 31.21 5.60
N SER A 2 22.90 30.37 4.78
CA SER A 2 21.63 30.70 4.12
C SER A 2 20.45 30.26 4.98
N PHE A 3 19.50 31.17 5.24
CA PHE A 3 18.24 30.84 5.89
C PHE A 3 17.27 30.34 4.81
N HIS A 4 17.11 29.02 4.70
CA HIS A 4 16.19 28.42 3.75
C HIS A 4 15.27 27.42 4.45
N ASN A 5 14.05 27.27 3.96
CA ASN A 5 13.12 26.24 4.43
C ASN A 5 13.67 24.85 4.06
N SER A 6 13.62 23.88 4.97
CA SER A 6 14.10 22.51 4.74
C SER A 6 12.98 21.51 4.40
N ALA A 7 11.71 21.94 4.35
CA ALA A 7 10.59 21.07 3.98
C ALA A 7 10.67 20.57 2.53
N CYS A 8 11.26 21.36 1.62
CA CYS A 8 11.53 20.95 0.24
C CYS A 8 12.99 20.54 0.07
N GLN A 9 13.23 19.33 -0.44
CA GLN A 9 14.56 18.74 -0.63
C GLN A 9 15.48 19.56 -1.55
N HIS A 10 14.91 20.39 -2.42
CA HIS A 10 15.66 21.24 -3.36
C HIS A 10 15.76 22.70 -2.92
N ALA A 11 15.16 23.10 -1.79
CA ALA A 11 15.15 24.50 -1.37
C ALA A 11 16.56 25.05 -1.10
N ALA A 12 17.43 24.25 -0.48
CA ALA A 12 18.82 24.61 -0.21
C ALA A 12 19.59 24.96 -1.50
N PRO A 13 19.72 24.05 -2.50
CA PRO A 13 20.45 24.36 -3.72
C PRO A 13 19.80 25.48 -4.56
N THR A 14 18.47 25.58 -4.57
CA THR A 14 17.78 26.67 -5.29
C THR A 14 18.06 28.04 -4.67
N PHE A 15 18.04 28.14 -3.34
CA PHE A 15 18.34 29.39 -2.65
C PHE A 15 19.79 29.84 -2.89
N VAL A 16 20.74 28.91 -2.82
CA VAL A 16 22.15 29.19 -3.11
C VAL A 16 22.32 29.66 -4.55
N ASN A 17 21.65 29.04 -5.53
CA ASN A 17 21.71 29.50 -6.92
C ASN A 17 21.16 30.93 -7.09
N LEU A 18 20.06 31.25 -6.43
CA LEU A 18 19.46 32.58 -6.46
C LEU A 18 20.41 33.64 -5.88
N MET A 19 21.03 33.35 -4.73
CA MET A 19 22.02 34.24 -4.10
C MET A 19 23.25 34.45 -4.99
N ASN A 20 23.80 33.37 -5.55
CA ASN A 20 24.96 33.45 -6.44
C ASN A 20 24.66 34.23 -7.73
N ALA A 21 23.46 34.05 -8.31
CA ALA A 21 23.00 34.85 -9.44
C ALA A 21 22.85 36.33 -9.08
N GLY A 22 22.36 36.65 -7.87
CA GLY A 22 22.28 38.02 -7.36
C GLY A 22 23.65 38.69 -7.21
N ILE A 23 24.61 37.98 -6.62
CA ILE A 23 26.00 38.45 -6.46
C ILE A 23 26.65 38.66 -7.83
N LEU A 24 26.46 37.72 -8.77
CA LEU A 24 26.99 37.86 -10.13
C LEU A 24 26.44 39.11 -10.84
N ARG A 25 25.13 39.35 -10.76
CA ARG A 25 24.49 40.53 -11.36
C ARG A 25 24.98 41.83 -10.72
N HIS A 26 25.22 41.81 -9.40
CA HIS A 26 25.73 42.97 -8.68
C HIS A 26 27.19 43.27 -9.06
N ALA A 27 28.06 42.26 -9.07
CA ALA A 27 29.48 42.41 -9.38
C ALA A 27 29.76 42.80 -10.85
N THR A 28 28.92 42.33 -11.79
CA THR A 28 29.11 42.57 -13.23
C THR A 28 28.32 43.76 -13.78
N HIS A 29 27.47 44.38 -12.95
CA HIS A 29 26.47 45.39 -13.36
C HIS A 29 25.56 44.97 -14.52
N ASN A 30 25.50 43.68 -14.86
CA ASN A 30 24.70 43.15 -15.96
C ASN A 30 23.54 42.31 -15.41
N LYS A 31 22.33 42.86 -15.49
CA LYS A 31 21.09 42.24 -15.00
C LYS A 31 20.71 40.95 -15.76
N ASN A 32 21.19 40.79 -17.00
CA ASN A 32 20.86 39.65 -17.85
C ASN A 32 21.75 38.43 -17.56
N MET A 33 22.83 38.62 -16.81
CA MET A 33 23.72 37.52 -16.46
C MET A 33 23.08 36.61 -15.41
N THR A 34 23.14 35.30 -15.63
CA THR A 34 22.53 34.31 -14.75
C THR A 34 23.34 33.02 -14.73
N ILE A 35 23.28 32.32 -13.60
CA ILE A 35 23.86 30.99 -13.45
C ILE A 35 22.70 29.99 -13.38
N GLN A 36 22.82 28.90 -14.14
CA GLN A 36 21.90 27.76 -14.02
C GLN A 36 22.63 26.58 -13.40
N THR A 37 22.20 26.16 -12.22
CA THR A 37 22.62 24.91 -11.61
C THR A 37 21.61 23.82 -11.91
N ARG A 38 22.10 22.64 -12.29
CA ARG A 38 21.30 21.43 -12.51
C ARG A 38 21.75 20.36 -11.53
N ASN A 39 20.82 19.75 -10.84
CA ASN A 39 21.09 18.58 -10.00
C ASN A 39 20.66 17.34 -10.78
N HIS A 40 21.62 16.72 -11.48
CA HIS A 40 21.41 15.43 -12.11
C HIS A 40 22.25 14.40 -11.33
N PRO A 41 21.62 13.39 -10.71
CA PRO A 41 22.35 12.40 -9.94
C PRO A 41 23.27 11.59 -10.86
N LEU A 42 24.32 11.03 -10.28
CA LEU A 42 25.18 10.10 -11.00
C LEU A 42 24.41 8.83 -11.39
N PRO A 43 24.84 8.12 -12.45
CA PRO A 43 24.33 6.80 -12.75
C PRO A 43 24.43 5.87 -11.55
N ILE A 44 23.39 5.07 -11.34
CA ILE A 44 23.31 4.13 -10.22
C ILE A 44 24.39 3.04 -10.34
N THR A 45 24.95 2.64 -9.20
CA THR A 45 25.90 1.52 -9.15
C THR A 45 25.16 0.17 -9.24
N GLY A 46 25.89 -0.90 -9.54
CA GLY A 46 25.32 -2.26 -9.60
C GLY A 46 24.62 -2.68 -8.30
N SER A 47 25.20 -2.35 -7.14
CA SER A 47 24.60 -2.66 -5.83
C SER A 47 23.34 -1.83 -5.56
N GLN A 48 23.32 -0.55 -5.94
CA GLN A 48 22.13 0.30 -5.81
C GLN A 48 20.99 -0.16 -6.70
N ARG A 49 21.31 -0.63 -7.91
CA ARG A 49 20.31 -1.20 -8.81
C ARG A 49 19.69 -2.48 -8.24
N LEU A 50 20.52 -3.40 -7.75
CA LEU A 50 20.03 -4.64 -7.12
C LEU A 50 19.10 -4.34 -5.94
N GLN A 51 19.52 -3.44 -5.04
CA GLN A 51 18.69 -3.03 -3.90
C GLN A 51 17.34 -2.44 -4.35
N ARG A 52 17.31 -1.70 -5.46
CA ARG A 52 16.07 -1.14 -5.99
C ARG A 52 15.16 -2.22 -6.59
N GLU A 53 15.74 -3.19 -7.31
CA GLU A 53 15.02 -4.35 -7.86
C GLU A 53 14.47 -5.24 -6.73
N ASP A 54 15.24 -5.47 -5.66
CA ASP A 54 14.80 -6.25 -4.50
C ASP A 54 13.61 -5.61 -3.78
N LEU A 55 13.62 -4.28 -3.62
CA LEU A 55 12.50 -3.54 -3.02
C LEU A 55 11.22 -3.64 -3.85
N ASP A 56 11.35 -3.61 -5.18
CA ASP A 56 10.23 -3.76 -6.10
C ASP A 56 9.68 -5.20 -6.08
N ALA A 57 10.57 -6.20 -6.17
CA ALA A 57 10.21 -7.61 -6.10
C ALA A 57 9.49 -7.96 -4.79
N PHE A 58 9.96 -7.40 -3.67
CA PHE A 58 9.31 -7.58 -2.37
C PHE A 58 7.88 -7.00 -2.34
N SER A 59 7.68 -5.80 -2.89
CA SER A 59 6.35 -5.19 -2.98
C SER A 59 5.39 -6.04 -3.80
N VAL A 60 5.85 -6.51 -4.97
CA VAL A 60 5.07 -7.38 -5.85
C VAL A 60 4.72 -8.69 -5.15
N ALA A 61 5.68 -9.32 -4.47
CA ALA A 61 5.45 -10.57 -3.74
C ALA A 61 4.36 -10.43 -2.69
N ILE A 62 4.33 -9.33 -1.94
CA ILE A 62 3.28 -9.06 -0.95
C ILE A 62 1.92 -8.88 -1.63
N VAL A 63 1.84 -8.06 -2.67
CA VAL A 63 0.58 -7.80 -3.38
C VAL A 63 0.00 -9.08 -3.96
N VAL A 64 0.83 -9.92 -4.59
CA VAL A 64 0.41 -11.21 -5.15
C VAL A 64 -0.02 -12.18 -4.05
N SER A 65 0.72 -12.23 -2.94
CA SER A 65 0.37 -13.12 -1.81
C SER A 65 -0.98 -12.75 -1.19
N ILE A 66 -1.23 -11.45 -1.01
CA ILE A 66 -2.53 -10.95 -0.52
C ILE A 66 -3.63 -11.31 -1.52
N ALA A 67 -3.43 -11.03 -2.81
CA ALA A 67 -4.41 -11.33 -3.84
C ALA A 67 -4.75 -12.84 -3.88
N PHE A 68 -3.73 -13.70 -3.79
CA PHE A 68 -3.92 -15.14 -3.85
C PHE A 68 -4.58 -15.71 -2.59
N SER A 69 -4.43 -15.07 -1.43
CA SER A 69 -5.09 -15.49 -0.19
C SER A 69 -6.63 -15.46 -0.27
N PHE A 70 -7.21 -14.65 -1.17
CA PHE A 70 -8.66 -14.57 -1.36
C PHE A 70 -9.25 -15.80 -2.04
N THR A 71 -8.49 -16.51 -2.89
CA THR A 71 -8.98 -17.70 -3.61
C THR A 71 -9.40 -18.81 -2.66
N PRO A 72 -8.52 -19.36 -1.79
CA PRO A 72 -8.92 -20.40 -0.84
C PRO A 72 -9.92 -19.89 0.21
N ALA A 73 -9.83 -18.61 0.62
CA ALA A 73 -10.78 -18.03 1.56
C ALA A 73 -12.22 -18.02 0.99
N SER A 74 -12.37 -17.71 -0.30
CA SER A 74 -13.66 -17.71 -0.98
C SER A 74 -14.32 -19.09 -0.96
N PHE A 75 -13.54 -20.15 -1.22
CA PHE A 75 -14.03 -21.53 -1.13
C PHE A 75 -14.34 -21.93 0.29
N ALA A 76 -13.49 -21.60 1.26
CA ALA A 76 -13.71 -21.89 2.67
C ALA A 76 -15.04 -21.30 3.17
N ILE A 77 -15.33 -20.04 2.83
CA ILE A 77 -16.60 -19.37 3.17
C ILE A 77 -17.80 -20.08 2.53
N ALA A 78 -17.70 -20.45 1.25
CA ALA A 78 -18.77 -21.16 0.54
C ALA A 78 -19.07 -22.53 1.18
N ILE A 79 -18.02 -23.27 1.57
CA ILE A 79 -18.13 -24.56 2.26
C ILE A 79 -18.73 -24.36 3.64
N MET A 80 -18.23 -23.42 4.43
CA MET A 80 -18.77 -23.14 5.77
C MET A 80 -20.26 -22.78 5.71
N LYS A 81 -20.67 -21.97 4.73
CA LYS A 81 -22.08 -21.58 4.56
C LYS A 81 -22.97 -22.78 4.26
N THR A 82 -22.51 -23.72 3.45
CA THR A 82 -23.27 -24.95 3.13
C THR A 82 -23.34 -25.88 4.35
N ARG A 83 -22.24 -26.06 5.07
CA ARG A 83 -22.20 -26.91 6.29
C ARG A 83 -23.07 -26.34 7.41
N LEU A 84 -23.03 -25.03 7.63
CA LEU A 84 -23.87 -24.36 8.61
C LEU A 84 -25.36 -24.51 8.29
N ARG A 85 -25.74 -24.31 7.02
CA ARG A 85 -27.14 -24.51 6.57
C ARG A 85 -27.61 -25.95 6.79
N ALA A 86 -26.77 -26.93 6.48
CA ALA A 86 -27.10 -28.34 6.69
C ALA A 86 -27.28 -28.68 8.18
N MET A 87 -26.43 -28.13 9.05
CA MET A 87 -26.54 -28.30 10.50
C MET A 87 -27.84 -27.71 11.05
N VAL A 88 -28.19 -26.48 10.65
CA VAL A 88 -29.44 -25.81 11.06
C VAL A 88 -30.67 -26.61 10.59
N ALA A 89 -30.69 -27.06 9.33
CA ALA A 89 -31.79 -27.87 8.82
C ALA A 89 -31.94 -29.21 9.55
N GLY A 90 -30.80 -29.83 9.93
CA GLY A 90 -30.78 -31.04 10.75
C GLY A 90 -31.38 -30.82 12.14
N ASP A 91 -31.07 -29.69 12.79
CA ASP A 91 -31.63 -29.33 14.09
C ASP A 91 -33.13 -29.03 14.02
N GLU A 92 -33.61 -28.32 12.99
CA GLU A 92 -35.05 -28.12 12.78
C GLU A 92 -35.80 -29.43 12.61
N PHE A 93 -35.25 -30.37 11.83
CA PHE A 93 -35.84 -31.68 11.61
C PHE A 93 -35.87 -32.50 12.91
N ARG A 94 -34.80 -32.45 13.71
CA ARG A 94 -34.72 -33.10 15.02
C ARG A 94 -35.76 -32.55 15.99
N ILE A 95 -35.94 -31.23 16.03
CA ILE A 95 -36.95 -30.56 16.87
C ILE A 95 -38.37 -30.93 16.41
N ARG A 96 -38.65 -30.94 15.10
CA ARG A 96 -39.96 -31.37 14.56
C ARG A 96 -40.29 -32.81 14.92
N ARG A 97 -39.33 -33.75 14.83
CA ARG A 97 -39.54 -35.13 15.26
C ARG A 97 -39.87 -35.26 16.74
N ARG A 98 -39.19 -34.52 17.62
CA ARG A 98 -39.48 -34.53 19.06
C ARG A 98 -40.91 -34.04 19.32
N ARG A 99 -41.28 -32.88 18.76
CA ARG A 99 -42.65 -32.36 18.87
C ARG A 99 -43.73 -33.33 18.37
N ASN A 100 -43.48 -34.05 17.27
CA ASN A 100 -44.44 -35.02 16.75
C ASN A 100 -44.57 -36.25 17.68
N LYS A 101 -43.48 -36.75 18.26
CA LYS A 101 -43.54 -37.83 19.26
C LYS A 101 -44.31 -37.41 20.51
N ASP A 102 -44.05 -36.20 21.01
CA ASP A 102 -44.72 -35.67 22.20
C ASP A 102 -46.23 -35.49 21.95
N ALA A 103 -46.62 -35.05 20.75
CA ALA A 103 -48.02 -34.92 20.34
C ALA A 103 -48.77 -36.26 20.22
N THR A 104 -48.08 -37.34 19.87
CA THR A 104 -48.67 -38.69 19.80
C THR A 104 -48.85 -39.30 21.18
N ILE A 105 -47.94 -39.04 22.12
CA ILE A 105 -48.03 -39.55 23.51
C ILE A 105 -49.18 -38.91 24.29
N VAL A 106 -49.51 -37.64 24.04
CA VAL A 106 -50.62 -36.92 24.71
C VAL A 106 -52.00 -37.33 24.18
N LYS A 107 -52.08 -38.07 23.08
CA LYS A 107 -53.34 -38.51 22.44
C LYS A 107 -53.73 -39.97 22.75
N VAL A 108 -53.09 -40.61 23.73
CA VAL A 108 -53.40 -41.97 24.21
C VAL A 108 -54.07 -41.92 25.57
#